data_AF-A0A8C2A161-F1
#
_entry.id   AF-A0A8C2A161-F1
#
_cell.length_a   1.000
_cell.length_b   1.000
_cell.length_c   1.000
_cell.angle_alpha   90.00
_cell.angle_beta   90.00
_cell.angle_gamma   90.00
#
_symmetry.space_group_name_H-M   'P 1'
#
loop_
_entity.id
_entity.type
_entity.pdbx_description
1 polymer ?
#
loop_
_entity_poly.entity_id
_entity_poly.type
_entity_poly.pdbx_seq_one_letter_code
_entity_poly.pdbx_strand_id
1 'polypeptide(L)'
;MVIQADSRQNSCSGDDSVKNDDLLGELMSQDHLSDLDMLLNPVCNPWPAHIREHLIRTQSAHNKTNGNHSKPSDVTNRSDHHSRLGSHGEESLTEAMALLQSTQSTLDELHKECEFLRSHPSGSAAVLSPCALKVAISDMSQLMTAFGHIYNTDFKAYCQRAPPALNSDASVFQSVHQLLHACNTELEALKQLSETSSSLTQTVQQLQTDKRYWSKGEKHTLPERLEELKNRYVAFLSLHQS
;
A
#
# COMPACT_ATOMS: atom_id res chain seq x y z
N MET A 1 -3.36 -44.65 56.38
CA MET A 1 -1.98 -45.16 56.32
C MET A 1 -1.86 -46.00 55.06
N VAL A 2 -0.71 -45.90 54.39
CA VAL A 2 -0.34 -46.43 53.07
C VAL A 2 -0.73 -45.52 51.89
N ILE A 3 0.18 -44.58 51.63
CA ILE A 3 0.39 -43.89 50.36
C ILE A 3 1.26 -44.83 49.51
N GLN A 4 0.87 -45.09 48.27
CA GLN A 4 1.74 -45.72 47.27
C GLN A 4 1.85 -44.76 46.09
N ALA A 5 3.05 -44.17 45.94
CA ALA A 5 3.41 -43.31 44.84
C ALA A 5 3.88 -44.19 43.67
N ASP A 6 3.23 -44.09 42.52
CA ASP A 6 3.73 -44.62 41.25
C ASP A 6 4.21 -43.44 40.40
N SER A 7 5.53 -43.34 40.30
CA SER A 7 6.24 -42.32 39.54
C SER A 7 6.47 -42.84 38.13
N ARG A 8 5.54 -42.59 37.21
CA ARG A 8 5.74 -42.80 35.77
C ARG A 8 6.05 -41.46 35.10
N GLN A 9 7.33 -41.15 35.03
CA GLN A 9 7.87 -40.12 34.14
C GLN A 9 7.71 -40.60 32.69
N ASN A 10 6.82 -39.96 31.94
CA ASN A 10 6.71 -40.13 30.50
C ASN A 10 7.52 -39.02 29.82
N SER A 11 8.83 -39.24 29.67
CA SER A 11 9.72 -38.34 28.92
C SER A 11 9.52 -38.58 27.43
N CYS A 12 8.72 -37.74 26.77
CA CYS A 12 8.70 -37.64 25.31
C CYS A 12 9.74 -36.59 24.89
N SER A 13 10.98 -37.03 24.69
CA SER A 13 12.05 -36.22 24.09
C SER A 13 12.25 -36.72 22.66
N GLY A 14 11.48 -36.17 21.72
CA GLY A 14 11.74 -36.29 20.29
C GLY A 14 12.64 -35.14 19.87
N ASP A 15 13.95 -35.38 19.86
CA ASP A 15 14.96 -34.49 19.30
C ASP A 15 15.04 -34.72 17.80
N ASP A 16 14.10 -34.16 17.03
CA ASP A 16 14.16 -34.13 15.56
C ASP A 16 15.06 -32.97 15.12
N SER A 17 16.34 -33.05 15.47
CA SER A 17 17.36 -32.25 14.81
C SER A 17 17.60 -32.85 13.42
N VAL A 18 16.74 -32.53 12.44
CA VAL A 18 17.01 -32.88 11.04
C VAL A 18 18.34 -32.25 10.68
N LYS A 19 19.36 -33.09 10.45
CA LYS A 19 20.71 -32.59 10.21
C LYS A 19 20.72 -31.97 8.83
N ASN A 20 21.45 -30.87 8.66
CA ASN A 20 21.57 -30.21 7.34
C ASN A 20 22.02 -31.19 6.25
N ASP A 21 22.78 -32.23 6.62
CA ASP A 21 23.22 -33.28 5.71
C ASP A 21 22.07 -34.16 5.19
N ASP A 22 21.02 -34.37 5.99
CA ASP A 22 19.83 -35.14 5.60
C ASP A 22 18.99 -34.36 4.58
N LEU A 23 18.84 -33.04 4.80
CA LEU A 23 18.19 -32.13 3.86
C LEU A 23 18.99 -31.98 2.56
N LEU A 24 20.32 -31.94 2.64
CA LEU A 24 21.17 -31.90 1.46
C LEU A 24 21.10 -33.20 0.66
N GLY A 25 21.00 -34.34 1.36
CA GLY A 25 20.77 -35.65 0.76
C GLY A 25 19.41 -35.76 0.07
N GLU A 26 18.37 -35.18 0.66
CA GLU A 26 17.03 -35.12 0.06
C GLU A 26 17.00 -34.20 -1.17
N LEU A 27 17.60 -33.01 -1.09
CA LEU A 27 17.67 -32.06 -2.21
C LEU A 27 18.48 -32.57 -3.40
N MET A 28 19.55 -33.33 -3.13
CA MET A 28 20.40 -33.94 -4.16
C MET A 28 19.97 -35.36 -4.54
N SER A 29 18.80 -35.81 -4.08
CA SER A 29 18.27 -37.12 -4.44
C SER A 29 17.89 -37.17 -5.92
N GLN A 30 18.01 -38.37 -6.51
CA GLN A 30 17.81 -38.60 -7.94
C GLN A 30 16.42 -38.14 -8.44
N ASP A 31 15.42 -38.18 -7.56
CA ASP A 31 14.04 -37.80 -7.87
C ASP A 31 13.86 -36.28 -8.00
N HIS A 32 14.70 -35.48 -7.33
CA HIS A 32 14.65 -34.02 -7.33
C HIS A 32 15.69 -33.37 -8.26
N LEU A 33 16.63 -34.15 -8.80
CA LEU A 33 17.67 -33.64 -9.72
C LEU A 33 17.10 -33.09 -11.02
N SER A 34 16.04 -33.68 -11.59
CA SER A 34 15.42 -33.16 -12.82
C SER A 34 14.71 -31.82 -12.61
N ASP A 35 14.10 -31.63 -11.44
CA ASP A 35 13.44 -30.39 -11.08
C ASP A 35 14.47 -29.30 -10.76
N LEU A 36 15.59 -29.68 -10.13
CA LEU A 36 16.73 -28.81 -9.88
C LEU A 36 17.42 -28.38 -11.19
N ASP A 37 17.60 -29.30 -12.15
CA ASP A 37 18.14 -28.98 -13.48
C ASP A 37 17.22 -28.01 -14.25
N MET A 38 15.91 -28.21 -14.16
CA MET A 38 14.91 -27.30 -14.73
C MET A 38 14.91 -25.92 -14.03
N LEU A 39 15.23 -25.87 -12.73
CA LEU A 39 15.34 -24.61 -11.99
C LEU A 39 16.64 -23.86 -12.30
N LEU A 40 17.74 -24.59 -12.49
CA LEU A 40 19.07 -24.07 -12.85
C LEU A 40 19.14 -23.64 -14.32
N ASN A 41 18.38 -24.30 -15.18
CA ASN A 41 18.21 -23.97 -16.59
C ASN A 41 16.72 -23.80 -16.92
N PRO A 42 16.10 -22.66 -16.52
CA PRO A 42 14.74 -22.38 -16.94
C PRO A 42 14.74 -22.26 -18.46
N VAL A 43 14.13 -23.23 -19.14
CA VAL A 43 13.90 -23.12 -20.58
C VAL A 43 12.86 -22.03 -20.76
N CYS A 44 13.31 -20.80 -20.99
CA CYS A 44 12.49 -19.65 -21.34
C CYS A 44 11.79 -19.95 -22.67
N ASN A 45 10.68 -20.66 -22.60
CA ASN A 45 9.85 -20.99 -23.74
C ASN A 45 8.79 -19.89 -23.86
N PRO A 46 8.86 -19.03 -24.87
CA PRO A 46 7.95 -17.88 -25.00
C PRO A 46 6.52 -18.28 -25.38
N TRP A 47 6.25 -19.57 -25.62
CA TRP A 47 4.99 -20.05 -26.18
C TRP A 47 4.14 -20.81 -25.14
N PRO A 48 2.89 -20.40 -24.92
CA PRO A 48 1.91 -21.16 -24.12
C PRO A 48 1.69 -22.60 -24.64
N ALA A 49 1.27 -23.50 -23.75
CA ALA A 49 1.15 -24.95 -24.03
C ALA A 49 0.30 -25.30 -25.28
N HIS A 50 -0.78 -24.53 -25.54
CA HIS A 50 -1.65 -24.75 -26.70
C HIS A 50 -0.96 -24.45 -28.05
N ILE A 51 -0.02 -23.51 -28.07
CA ILE A 51 0.79 -23.18 -29.26
C ILE A 51 1.85 -24.26 -29.49
N ARG A 52 2.40 -24.81 -28.41
CA ARG A 52 3.37 -25.91 -28.46
C ARG A 52 2.78 -27.17 -29.10
N GLU A 53 1.58 -27.56 -28.70
CA GLU A 53 0.90 -28.72 -29.31
C GLU A 53 0.63 -28.51 -30.79
N HIS A 54 0.28 -27.29 -31.19
CA HIS A 54 0.11 -26.94 -32.59
C HIS A 54 1.42 -27.03 -33.38
N LEU A 55 2.53 -26.50 -32.86
CA LEU A 55 3.85 -26.56 -33.50
C LEU A 55 4.37 -27.99 -33.63
N ILE A 56 4.21 -28.80 -32.59
CA ILE A 56 4.61 -30.22 -32.62
C ILE A 56 3.78 -30.98 -33.66
N ARG A 57 2.47 -30.71 -33.72
CA ARG A 57 1.56 -31.34 -34.69
C ARG A 57 1.88 -30.93 -36.13
N THR A 58 2.18 -29.67 -36.40
CA THR A 58 2.54 -29.20 -37.75
C THR A 58 3.93 -29.67 -38.18
N GLN A 59 4.90 -29.72 -37.26
CA GLN A 59 6.24 -30.22 -37.54
C GLN A 59 6.26 -31.74 -37.78
N SER A 60 5.41 -32.50 -37.08
CA SER A 60 5.18 -33.93 -37.37
C SER A 60 4.54 -34.18 -38.74
N ALA A 61 3.71 -33.25 -39.24
CA ALA A 61 3.13 -33.35 -40.58
C ALA A 61 4.15 -32.98 -41.67
N HIS A 62 5.04 -32.02 -41.40
CA HIS A 62 6.08 -31.57 -42.35
C HIS A 62 7.23 -32.58 -42.49
N ASN A 63 7.56 -33.33 -41.44
CA ASN A 63 8.59 -34.39 -41.52
C ASN A 63 8.13 -35.65 -42.26
N LYS A 64 6.86 -35.74 -42.67
CA LYS A 64 6.35 -36.85 -43.51
C LYS A 64 6.42 -36.58 -45.02
N THR A 65 6.86 -35.41 -45.46
CA THR A 65 6.95 -35.08 -46.90
C THR A 65 8.34 -35.20 -47.52
N ASN A 66 9.34 -35.68 -46.78
CA ASN A 66 10.67 -35.96 -47.34
C ASN A 66 11.03 -37.44 -47.20
N GLY A 67 10.44 -38.27 -48.06
CA GLY A 67 10.67 -39.71 -48.11
C GLY A 67 9.89 -40.32 -49.27
N ASN A 68 10.59 -40.61 -50.35
CA ASN A 68 10.05 -41.10 -51.61
C ASN A 68 9.24 -42.40 -51.48
N HIS A 69 8.25 -42.51 -52.39
CA HIS A 69 7.81 -43.69 -53.14
C HIS A 69 6.34 -44.13 -52.99
N SER A 70 5.69 -44.14 -54.16
CA SER A 70 4.63 -45.04 -54.63
C SER A 70 3.16 -44.70 -54.31
N LYS A 71 2.49 -44.17 -55.35
CA LYS A 71 1.07 -44.44 -55.70
C LYS A 71 0.79 -45.97 -55.72
N PRO A 72 -0.44 -46.48 -55.58
CA PRO A 72 -1.63 -45.97 -56.30
C PRO A 72 -3.02 -46.12 -55.61
N SER A 73 -4.03 -45.48 -56.23
CA SER A 73 -5.46 -45.91 -56.35
C SER A 73 -6.28 -46.03 -55.05
N ASP A 74 -7.58 -45.74 -54.95
CA ASP A 74 -8.70 -45.39 -55.83
C ASP A 74 -9.83 -44.87 -54.91
N VAL A 75 -10.92 -44.45 -55.53
CA VAL A 75 -12.30 -44.34 -55.02
C VAL A 75 -12.77 -42.93 -54.63
N THR A 76 -13.52 -42.45 -55.61
CA THR A 76 -14.51 -41.38 -55.69
C THR A 76 -15.53 -41.28 -54.56
N ASN A 77 -16.09 -40.07 -54.50
CA ASN A 77 -17.50 -39.74 -54.26
C ASN A 77 -17.94 -39.21 -52.89
N ARG A 78 -18.39 -37.94 -53.00
CA ARG A 78 -19.70 -37.41 -52.59
C ARG A 78 -19.89 -36.99 -51.14
N SER A 79 -20.06 -35.68 -50.99
CA SER A 79 -21.32 -34.98 -50.66
C SER A 79 -20.95 -33.74 -49.82
N ASP A 80 -21.03 -32.52 -50.36
CA ASP A 80 -22.22 -31.67 -50.23
C ASP A 80 -22.81 -31.70 -48.80
N HIS A 81 -22.43 -30.75 -47.95
CA HIS A 81 -23.17 -29.48 -47.81
C HIS A 81 -22.61 -28.63 -46.64
N HIS A 82 -22.74 -27.31 -46.81
CA HIS A 82 -22.55 -26.23 -45.83
C HIS A 82 -21.12 -25.75 -45.55
N SER A 83 -20.69 -24.68 -46.22
CA SER A 83 -20.71 -23.35 -45.59
C SER A 83 -20.14 -22.28 -46.52
N ARG A 84 -21.06 -21.42 -46.97
CA ARG A 84 -20.88 -20.05 -47.41
C ARG A 84 -19.87 -19.31 -46.50
N LEU A 85 -18.62 -19.18 -46.96
CA LEU A 85 -17.67 -18.18 -46.48
C LEU A 85 -16.63 -17.80 -47.55
N GLY A 86 -17.06 -17.71 -48.81
CA GLY A 86 -16.28 -17.02 -49.83
C GLY A 86 -16.50 -15.52 -49.66
N SER A 87 -15.53 -14.83 -49.05
CA SER A 87 -15.21 -13.39 -49.26
C SER A 87 -14.43 -12.78 -48.08
N HIS A 88 -14.34 -13.44 -46.91
CA HIS A 88 -13.73 -12.80 -45.73
C HIS A 88 -12.27 -13.21 -45.46
N GLY A 89 -11.78 -14.31 -46.06
CA GLY A 89 -10.42 -14.81 -45.83
C GLY A 89 -9.33 -13.96 -46.49
N GLU A 90 -9.59 -13.44 -47.69
CA GLU A 90 -8.61 -12.61 -48.42
C GLU A 90 -8.59 -11.17 -47.92
N GLU A 91 -9.75 -10.59 -47.60
CA GLU A 91 -9.86 -9.29 -46.93
C GLU A 91 -9.23 -9.33 -45.52
N SER A 92 -9.46 -10.39 -44.74
CA SER A 92 -8.83 -10.56 -43.42
C SER A 92 -7.32 -10.79 -43.53
N LEU A 93 -6.84 -11.53 -44.54
CA LEU A 93 -5.41 -11.74 -44.76
C LEU A 93 -4.71 -10.45 -45.22
N THR A 94 -5.35 -9.67 -46.08
CA THR A 94 -4.82 -8.38 -46.55
C THR A 94 -4.86 -7.32 -45.46
N GLU A 95 -5.90 -7.29 -44.63
CA GLU A 95 -5.99 -6.46 -43.42
C GLU A 95 -4.94 -6.86 -42.38
N ALA A 96 -4.72 -8.16 -42.16
CA ALA A 96 -3.66 -8.65 -41.28
C ALA A 96 -2.26 -8.31 -41.81
N MET A 97 -2.04 -8.39 -43.12
CA MET A 97 -0.78 -7.94 -43.75
C MET A 97 -0.59 -6.43 -43.63
N ALA A 98 -1.64 -5.64 -43.81
CA ALA A 98 -1.59 -4.19 -43.63
C ALA A 98 -1.30 -3.81 -42.16
N LEU A 99 -1.94 -4.52 -41.22
CA LEU A 99 -1.68 -4.34 -39.79
C LEU A 99 -0.24 -4.74 -39.43
N LEU A 100 0.24 -5.88 -39.91
CA LEU A 100 1.63 -6.30 -39.69
C LEU A 100 2.62 -5.29 -40.27
N GLN A 101 2.37 -4.79 -41.47
CA GLN A 101 3.21 -3.78 -42.10
C GLN A 101 3.18 -2.45 -41.34
N SER A 102 2.02 -2.06 -40.81
CA SER A 102 1.87 -0.90 -39.92
C SER A 102 2.61 -1.10 -38.59
N THR A 103 2.51 -2.27 -37.96
CA THR A 103 3.26 -2.59 -36.74
C THR A 103 4.76 -2.64 -36.99
N GLN A 104 5.19 -3.13 -38.15
CA GLN A 104 6.60 -3.13 -38.54
C GLN A 104 7.11 -1.69 -38.73
N SER A 105 6.33 -0.82 -39.39
CA SER A 105 6.69 0.58 -39.56
C SER A 105 6.77 1.34 -38.24
N THR A 106 5.83 1.09 -37.32
CA THR A 106 5.83 1.73 -35.98
C THR A 106 6.96 1.20 -35.10
N LEU A 107 7.29 -0.10 -35.19
CA LEU A 107 8.48 -0.65 -34.54
C LEU A 107 9.77 -0.05 -35.09
N ASP A 108 9.88 0.15 -36.41
CA ASP A 108 11.04 0.78 -37.03
C ASP A 108 11.17 2.27 -36.64
N GLU A 109 10.05 2.98 -36.46
CA GLU A 109 10.02 4.35 -35.96
C GLU A 109 10.44 4.43 -34.48
N LEU A 110 9.88 3.58 -33.63
CA LEU A 110 10.27 3.47 -32.22
C LEU A 110 11.75 3.06 -32.08
N HIS A 111 12.23 2.21 -32.98
CA HIS A 111 13.63 1.79 -33.00
C HIS A 111 14.57 2.93 -33.41
N LYS A 112 14.14 3.86 -34.29
CA LYS A 112 14.86 5.11 -34.56
C LYS A 112 14.83 6.04 -33.36
N GLU A 113 13.71 6.12 -32.64
CA GLU A 113 13.61 6.90 -31.40
C GLU A 113 14.53 6.36 -30.29
N CYS A 114 14.81 5.04 -30.32
CA CYS A 114 15.74 4.36 -29.42
C CYS A 114 17.19 4.29 -29.94
N GLU A 115 17.55 4.98 -31.05
CA GLU A 115 18.89 4.90 -31.64
C GLU A 115 20.00 5.40 -30.69
N PHE A 116 19.63 6.26 -29.71
CA PHE A 116 20.50 6.71 -28.63
C PHE A 116 21.04 5.56 -27.74
N LEU A 117 20.33 4.44 -27.66
CA LEU A 117 20.75 3.23 -26.92
C LEU A 117 21.68 2.33 -27.73
N ARG A 118 21.68 2.47 -29.06
CA ARG A 118 22.39 1.59 -30.00
C ARG A 118 23.72 2.17 -30.48
N SER A 119 23.98 3.44 -30.18
CA SER A 119 25.22 4.13 -30.50
C SER A 119 26.36 3.69 -29.58
N HIS A 120 27.39 3.08 -30.16
CA HIS A 120 28.67 2.76 -29.52
C HIS A 120 29.79 3.57 -30.21
N PRO A 121 30.89 3.88 -29.52
CA PRO A 121 31.05 5.06 -28.69
C PRO A 121 31.98 6.07 -29.36
N SER A 122 31.63 7.35 -29.30
CA SER A 122 32.62 8.41 -29.42
C SER A 122 32.24 9.55 -28.50
N GLY A 123 32.93 9.59 -27.37
CA GLY A 123 32.99 10.76 -26.52
C GLY A 123 31.95 10.81 -25.40
N SER A 124 32.39 10.38 -24.22
CA SER A 124 32.15 11.14 -22.97
C SER A 124 30.70 11.37 -22.52
N ALA A 125 30.06 10.31 -22.03
CA ALA A 125 29.37 10.27 -20.74
C ALA A 125 29.02 8.80 -20.51
N ALA A 126 28.97 8.33 -19.26
CA ALA A 126 28.65 6.94 -18.92
C ALA A 126 27.21 6.58 -19.37
N VAL A 127 27.03 6.24 -20.65
CA VAL A 127 25.79 5.71 -21.19
C VAL A 127 25.73 4.25 -20.73
N LEU A 128 24.88 3.98 -19.75
CA LEU A 128 24.59 2.62 -19.30
C LEU A 128 24.17 1.81 -20.54
N SER A 129 24.99 0.85 -20.95
CA SER A 129 24.62 -0.01 -22.08
C SER A 129 23.32 -0.73 -21.75
N PRO A 130 22.43 -0.99 -22.72
CA PRO A 130 21.20 -1.75 -22.48
C PRO A 130 21.46 -3.09 -21.81
N CYS A 131 22.63 -3.69 -22.04
CA CYS A 131 23.08 -4.90 -21.36
C CYS A 131 23.44 -4.63 -19.88
N ALA A 132 24.16 -3.55 -19.57
CA ALA A 132 24.47 -3.17 -18.18
C ALA A 132 23.20 -2.85 -17.38
N LEU A 133 22.21 -2.20 -18.00
CA LEU A 133 20.91 -1.92 -17.37
C LEU A 133 20.12 -3.22 -17.12
N LYS A 134 20.10 -4.16 -18.07
CA LYS A 134 19.50 -5.49 -17.85
C LYS A 134 20.16 -6.24 -16.71
N VAL A 135 21.49 -6.19 -16.63
CA VAL A 135 22.25 -6.82 -15.53
C VAL A 135 21.91 -6.16 -14.19
N ALA A 136 21.90 -4.82 -14.12
CA ALA A 136 21.57 -4.10 -12.90
C ALA A 136 20.13 -4.36 -12.42
N ILE A 137 19.16 -4.44 -13.34
CA ILE A 137 17.77 -4.79 -13.01
C ILE A 137 17.66 -6.24 -12.55
N SER A 138 18.38 -7.17 -13.20
CA SER A 138 18.43 -8.56 -12.78
C SER A 138 19.04 -8.72 -11.38
N ASP A 139 20.15 -8.03 -11.11
CA ASP A 139 20.82 -8.03 -9.80
C ASP A 139 19.91 -7.46 -8.71
N MET A 140 19.27 -6.32 -8.99
CA MET A 140 18.31 -5.72 -8.07
C MET A 140 17.11 -6.65 -7.80
N SER A 141 16.59 -7.34 -8.82
CA SER A 141 15.54 -8.34 -8.66
C SER A 141 15.99 -9.51 -7.77
N GLN A 142 17.22 -9.99 -7.96
CA GLN A 142 17.80 -11.06 -7.13
C GLN A 142 18.01 -10.60 -5.68
N LEU A 143 18.53 -9.40 -5.46
CA LEU A 143 18.68 -8.80 -4.13
C LEU A 143 17.33 -8.63 -3.44
N MET A 144 16.31 -8.14 -4.14
CA MET A 144 14.96 -8.00 -3.61
C MET A 144 14.33 -9.35 -3.26
N THR A 145 14.59 -10.38 -4.07
CA THR A 145 14.11 -11.74 -3.80
C THR A 145 14.81 -12.36 -2.59
N ALA A 146 16.14 -12.24 -2.52
CA ALA A 146 16.94 -12.72 -1.39
C ALA A 146 16.57 -12.00 -0.09
N PHE A 147 16.46 -10.67 -0.13
CA PHE A 147 15.99 -9.88 1.00
C PHE A 147 14.56 -10.27 1.40
N GLY A 148 13.67 -10.46 0.43
CA GLY A 148 12.32 -10.91 0.68
C GLY A 148 12.28 -12.28 1.37
N HIS A 149 13.16 -13.20 0.98
CA HIS A 149 13.27 -14.51 1.63
C HIS A 149 13.75 -14.38 3.07
N ILE A 150 14.87 -13.69 3.31
CA ILE A 150 15.43 -13.43 4.65
C ILE A 150 14.42 -12.70 5.53
N TYR A 151 13.70 -11.72 4.97
CA TYR A 151 12.63 -11.04 5.68
C TYR A 151 11.55 -12.04 6.10
N ASN A 152 11.09 -12.92 5.21
CA ASN A 152 10.03 -13.88 5.51
C ASN A 152 10.46 -14.99 6.47
N THR A 153 11.71 -15.45 6.43
CA THR A 153 12.22 -16.53 7.29
C THR A 153 12.62 -16.01 8.67
N ASP A 154 13.38 -14.91 8.72
CA ASP A 154 14.10 -14.52 9.93
C ASP A 154 13.46 -13.32 10.61
N PHE A 155 13.05 -12.31 9.83
CA PHE A 155 12.57 -11.03 10.40
C PHE A 155 11.06 -10.97 10.59
N LYS A 156 10.28 -11.70 9.80
CA LYS A 156 8.82 -11.64 9.79
C LYS A 156 8.23 -11.96 11.15
N ALA A 157 8.79 -12.94 11.85
CA ALA A 157 8.37 -13.28 13.21
C ALA A 157 8.60 -12.14 14.21
N TYR A 158 9.64 -11.31 14.02
CA TYR A 158 9.89 -10.13 14.86
C TYR A 158 9.01 -8.96 14.47
N CYS A 159 8.82 -8.70 13.18
CA CYS A 159 7.97 -7.62 12.68
C CYS A 159 6.47 -7.84 12.93
N GLN A 160 6.04 -9.10 12.99
CA GLN A 160 4.64 -9.48 13.27
C GLN A 160 4.40 -9.83 14.74
N ARG A 161 5.42 -9.67 15.60
CA ARG A 161 5.27 -9.92 17.02
C ARG A 161 4.29 -8.91 17.60
N ALA A 162 3.29 -9.40 18.34
CA ALA A 162 2.42 -8.52 19.11
C ALA A 162 3.28 -7.62 20.00
N PRO A 163 2.93 -6.32 20.12
CA PRO A 163 3.65 -5.40 21.00
C PRO A 163 3.92 -6.05 22.36
N PRO A 164 5.15 -5.94 22.92
CA PRO A 164 5.44 -6.47 24.24
C PRO A 164 4.37 -5.99 25.22
N ALA A 165 3.67 -6.93 25.85
CA ALA A 165 2.64 -6.60 26.83
C ALA A 165 3.30 -5.79 27.94
N LEU A 166 2.81 -4.57 28.15
CA LEU A 166 3.33 -3.68 29.17
C LEU A 166 3.22 -4.39 30.54
N ASN A 167 4.36 -4.53 31.19
CA ASN A 167 4.57 -5.22 32.45
C ASN A 167 3.63 -4.63 33.54
N SER A 168 3.34 -5.39 34.60
CA SER A 168 2.44 -4.96 35.69
C SER A 168 2.79 -3.61 36.34
N ASP A 169 4.01 -3.11 36.17
CA ASP A 169 4.44 -1.79 36.64
C ASP A 169 3.93 -0.64 35.75
N ALA A 170 3.59 -0.91 34.49
CA ALA A 170 3.05 0.09 33.56
C ALA A 170 1.66 0.60 33.97
N SER A 171 0.86 -0.21 34.68
CA SER A 171 -0.41 0.26 35.25
C SER A 171 -0.19 1.30 36.35
N VAL A 172 0.94 1.24 37.07
CA VAL A 172 1.32 2.28 38.04
C VAL A 172 1.67 3.57 37.30
N PHE A 173 2.47 3.51 36.23
CA PHE A 173 2.78 4.69 35.41
C PHE A 173 1.52 5.29 34.77
N GLN A 174 0.61 4.47 34.26
CA GLN A 174 -0.66 4.93 33.71
C GLN A 174 -1.53 5.58 34.79
N SER A 175 -1.59 5.00 35.99
CA SER A 175 -2.35 5.55 37.12
C SER A 175 -1.77 6.88 37.60
N VAL A 176 -0.44 6.97 37.72
CA VAL A 176 0.26 8.20 38.09
C VAL A 176 0.07 9.26 37.02
N HIS A 177 0.19 8.91 35.74
CA HIS A 177 -0.05 9.83 34.63
C HIS A 177 -1.49 10.34 34.64
N GLN A 178 -2.48 9.47 34.87
CA GLN A 178 -3.88 9.84 34.93
C GLN A 178 -4.19 10.73 36.13
N LEU A 179 -3.58 10.46 37.30
CA LEU A 179 -3.72 11.27 38.51
C LEU A 179 -3.05 12.64 38.35
N LEU A 180 -1.85 12.69 37.76
CA LEU A 180 -1.14 13.93 37.47
C LEU A 180 -1.92 14.77 36.45
N HIS A 181 -2.47 14.13 35.42
CA HIS A 181 -3.32 14.78 34.43
C HIS A 181 -4.58 15.36 35.08
N ALA A 182 -5.27 14.59 35.94
CA ALA A 182 -6.44 15.07 36.68
C ALA A 182 -6.09 16.30 37.55
N CYS A 183 -4.97 16.23 38.29
CA CYS A 183 -4.47 17.34 39.10
C CYS A 183 -4.20 18.59 38.24
N ASN A 184 -3.54 18.44 37.10
CA ASN A 184 -3.29 19.57 36.18
C ASN A 184 -4.59 20.18 35.65
N THR A 185 -5.60 19.36 35.33
CA THR A 185 -6.90 19.88 34.89
C THR A 185 -7.65 20.61 35.99
N GLU A 186 -7.56 20.15 37.24
CA GLU A 186 -8.14 20.84 38.40
C GLU A 186 -7.44 22.18 38.67
N LEU A 187 -6.11 22.21 38.57
CA LEU A 187 -5.31 23.43 38.69
C LEU A 187 -5.70 24.48 37.63
N GLU A 188 -5.88 24.08 36.37
CA GLU A 188 -6.34 25.00 35.32
C GLU A 188 -7.78 25.47 35.60
N ALA A 189 -8.68 24.58 36.03
CA ALA A 189 -10.04 24.97 36.41
C ALA A 189 -10.05 25.99 37.57
N LEU A 190 -9.21 25.80 38.59
CA LEU A 190 -9.06 26.73 39.71
C LEU A 190 -8.49 28.08 39.27
N LYS A 191 -7.51 28.07 38.35
CA LYS A 191 -6.96 29.30 37.76
C LYS A 191 -8.05 30.08 37.01
N GLN A 192 -8.84 29.42 36.16
CA GLN A 192 -9.96 30.05 35.46
C GLN A 192 -11.01 30.60 36.44
N LEU A 193 -11.30 29.86 37.52
CA LEU A 193 -12.20 30.34 38.57
C LEU A 193 -11.65 31.58 39.29
N SER A 194 -10.34 31.65 39.52
CA SER A 194 -9.69 32.82 40.09
C SER A 194 -9.75 34.03 39.14
N GLU A 195 -9.48 33.83 37.86
CA GLU A 195 -9.56 34.89 36.84
C GLU A 195 -10.98 35.45 36.71
N THR A 196 -11.97 34.57 36.66
CA THR A 196 -13.39 34.95 36.62
C THR A 196 -13.83 35.66 37.91
N SER A 197 -13.38 35.21 39.09
CA SER A 197 -13.64 35.89 40.36
C SER A 197 -13.03 37.29 40.40
N SER A 198 -11.79 37.44 39.92
CA SER A 198 -11.14 38.76 39.80
C SER A 198 -11.91 39.68 38.86
N SER A 199 -12.32 39.17 37.68
CA SER A 199 -13.14 39.92 36.73
C SER A 199 -14.48 40.33 37.34
N LEU A 200 -15.17 39.41 38.01
CA LEU A 200 -16.42 39.69 38.71
C LEU A 200 -16.23 40.77 39.77
N THR A 201 -15.21 40.64 40.61
CA THR A 201 -14.89 41.64 41.63
C THR A 201 -14.60 43.00 41.01
N GLN A 202 -13.89 43.06 39.89
CA GLN A 202 -13.64 44.29 39.15
C GLN A 202 -14.93 44.90 38.60
N THR A 203 -15.85 44.10 38.03
CA THR A 203 -17.15 44.61 37.56
C THR A 203 -18.02 45.12 38.71
N VAL A 204 -18.01 44.43 39.85
CA VAL A 204 -18.71 44.87 41.07
C VAL A 204 -18.10 46.16 41.58
N GLN A 205 -16.78 46.26 41.61
CA GLN A 205 -16.08 47.49 41.99
C GLN A 205 -16.45 48.63 41.05
N GLN A 206 -16.43 48.42 39.73
CA GLN A 206 -16.85 49.43 38.75
C GLN A 206 -18.31 49.87 38.97
N LEU A 207 -19.21 48.94 39.28
CA LEU A 207 -20.59 49.25 39.65
C LEU A 207 -20.72 49.98 40.99
N GLN A 208 -19.79 49.80 41.93
CA GLN A 208 -19.77 50.52 43.22
C GLN A 208 -19.17 51.93 43.08
N THR A 209 -18.13 52.11 42.27
CA THR A 209 -17.51 53.41 42.01
C THR A 209 -18.49 54.34 41.29
N ASP A 210 -19.30 53.76 40.39
CA ASP A 210 -20.38 54.45 39.69
C ASP A 210 -21.68 54.29 40.50
N LYS A 211 -21.88 55.13 41.54
CA LYS A 211 -23.09 55.11 42.40
C LYS A 211 -24.34 55.33 41.54
N ARG A 212 -24.93 54.24 41.05
CA ARG A 212 -26.15 54.22 40.23
C ARG A 212 -27.37 54.15 41.13
N TYR A 213 -28.33 55.05 40.90
CA TYR A 213 -29.56 55.12 41.67
C TYR A 213 -30.72 54.62 40.83
N TRP A 214 -31.55 53.77 41.41
CA TRP A 214 -32.76 53.29 40.76
C TRP A 214 -33.85 54.37 40.80
N SER A 215 -34.44 54.68 39.65
CA SER A 215 -35.61 55.53 39.59
C SER A 215 -36.48 55.21 38.40
N LYS A 216 -37.81 55.31 38.55
CA LYS A 216 -38.77 55.03 37.46
C LYS A 216 -38.55 53.68 36.76
N GLY A 217 -37.98 52.69 37.46
CA GLY A 217 -37.68 51.36 36.91
C GLY A 217 -36.37 51.25 36.12
N GLU A 218 -35.61 52.34 35.96
CA GLU A 218 -34.33 52.36 35.23
C GLU A 218 -33.16 52.75 36.15
N LYS A 219 -31.94 52.30 35.79
CA LYS A 219 -30.69 52.66 36.48
C LYS A 219 -30.17 53.96 35.90
N HIS A 220 -30.07 55.01 36.72
CA HIS A 220 -29.47 56.28 36.31
C HIS A 220 -28.18 56.55 37.08
N THR A 221 -27.24 57.23 36.43
CA THR A 221 -26.03 57.75 37.09
C THR A 221 -26.33 59.10 37.76
N LEU A 222 -25.57 59.48 38.80
CA LEU A 222 -25.75 60.76 39.49
C LEU A 222 -25.72 61.98 38.55
N PRO A 223 -24.81 62.07 37.55
CA PRO A 223 -24.76 63.19 36.61
C PRO A 223 -26.03 63.31 35.77
N GLU A 224 -26.57 62.19 35.29
CA GLU A 224 -27.83 62.17 34.51
C GLU A 224 -29.01 62.72 35.33
N ARG A 225 -29.06 62.39 36.63
CA ARG A 225 -30.12 62.89 37.51
C ARG A 225 -29.97 64.37 37.83
N LEU A 226 -28.73 64.84 37.97
CA LEU A 226 -28.43 66.24 38.20
C LEU A 226 -28.77 67.08 36.96
N GLU A 227 -28.52 66.53 35.76
CA GLU A 227 -28.92 67.14 34.49
C GLU A 227 -30.45 67.14 34.29
N GLU A 228 -31.16 66.04 34.63
CA GLU A 228 -32.63 66.00 34.62
C GLU A 228 -33.23 67.06 35.56
N LEU A 229 -32.67 67.22 36.75
CA LEU A 229 -33.10 68.23 37.72
C LEU A 229 -32.82 69.64 37.22
N LYS A 230 -31.64 69.88 36.64
CA LYS A 230 -31.29 71.16 36.02
C LYS A 230 -32.29 71.52 34.91
N ASN A 231 -32.58 70.56 34.03
CA ASN A 231 -33.52 70.77 32.92
C ASN A 231 -34.95 71.04 33.42
N ARG A 232 -35.40 70.35 34.47
CA ARG A 232 -36.68 70.67 35.12
C ARG A 232 -36.69 72.07 35.72
N TYR A 233 -35.61 72.48 36.39
CA TYR A 233 -35.52 73.80 36.99
C TYR A 233 -35.51 74.90 35.92
N VAL A 234 -34.78 74.71 34.82
CA VAL A 234 -34.80 75.62 33.66
C VAL A 234 -36.19 75.70 33.04
N ALA A 235 -36.87 74.55 32.87
CA ALA A 235 -38.24 74.53 32.37
C ALA A 235 -39.21 75.26 33.32
N PHE A 236 -39.05 75.08 34.63
CA PHE A 236 -39.84 75.76 35.64
C PHE A 236 -39.60 77.28 35.64
N LEU A 237 -38.35 77.71 35.54
CA LEU A 237 -38.00 79.12 35.39
C LEU A 237 -38.59 79.72 34.11
N SER A 238 -38.54 79.00 32.99
CA SER A 238 -39.13 79.46 31.73
C SER A 238 -40.66 79.55 31.77
N LEU A 239 -41.31 78.75 32.62
CA LEU A 239 -42.76 78.79 32.82
C LEU A 239 -43.21 79.93 33.74
N HIS A 240 -42.34 80.36 34.67
CA HIS A 240 -42.61 81.44 35.63
C HIS A 240 -42.03 82.81 35.22
N GLN A 241 -41.29 82.90 34.11
CA GLN A 241 -40.77 84.14 33.52
C GLN A 241 -41.63 84.66 32.33
N SER A 242 -42.80 84.07 32.09
CA SER A 242 -43.84 84.62 31.20
C SER A 242 -44.99 85.21 31.98
#